data_AF-A0A1U7EWR5-F1
#
_entry.id   AF-A0A1U7EWR5-F1
#
_cell.length_a   1.000
_cell.length_b   1.000
_cell.length_c   1.000
_cell.angle_alpha   90.00
_cell.angle_beta   90.00
_cell.angle_gamma   90.00
#
_symmetry.space_group_name_H-M   'P 1'
#
loop_
_entity.id
_entity.type
_entity.pdbx_description
1 polymer ?
#
loop_
_entity_poly.entity_id
_entity_poly.type
_entity_poly.pdbx_seq_one_letter_code
_entity_poly.pdbx_strand_id
1 'polypeptide(L)'
;MSLTTDTRGVSEVVGAILLFGLLVAVLAILQTQAIPTANEEIEFNHNQEVQNDLIEFQEAASRTAAHGTTESVGIRAGTTYPSRLLFFNPPNPAGTVRTVEDGEVTIENVEATDDIIRDAHIDGEIDELETSRIEYEPIYNEYQNPPVTALEYGILYNSFPDAQVVENTGAVVSGNNINLMFYAGDVSQATSGSITLDTIPASAPSRTVTVEPTDDIEITVPSNLDATEWEETVFEDEDAVTVSDSGDDIVIEIDEDAHENFELRMSQVGVGSAVASADAEYIYPTETGNAVTVDEDETVEIPIEVRDRYNNPVSGVELEYEANEGDASGPAATDANGQAIVTYEASDEDDTITIDAPDAGAVDEFDIDVTVN
;
A
#
# COMPACT_ATOMS: atom_id res chain seq x y z
N MET A 1 83.96 45.55 12.78
CA MET A 1 82.49 45.58 12.82
C MET A 1 82.02 44.22 13.27
N SER A 2 81.56 44.10 14.51
CA SER A 2 80.90 42.88 15.00
C SER A 2 79.41 43.06 14.77
N LEU A 3 78.83 42.24 13.89
CA LEU A 3 77.38 42.13 13.76
C LEU A 3 76.91 41.37 15.00
N THR A 4 76.40 42.09 15.99
CA THR A 4 75.64 41.49 17.09
C THR A 4 74.40 40.84 16.50
N THR A 5 74.37 39.51 16.47
CA THR A 5 73.20 38.72 16.08
C THR A 5 72.05 39.08 17.03
N ASP A 6 71.05 39.79 16.52
CA ASP A 6 69.83 40.14 17.24
C ASP A 6 68.97 38.88 17.38
N THR A 7 69.01 38.25 18.56
CA THR A 7 68.24 37.04 18.89
C THR A 7 66.80 37.33 19.27
N ARG A 8 66.36 38.61 19.29
CA ARG A 8 64.99 38.96 19.69
C ARG A 8 63.99 38.40 18.69
N GLY A 9 64.15 38.69 17.40
CA GLY A 9 63.23 38.22 16.33
C GLY A 9 63.07 36.70 16.19
N VAL A 10 63.90 35.89 16.84
CA VAL A 10 63.72 34.43 16.88
C VAL A 10 62.56 34.04 17.81
N SER A 11 62.32 34.79 18.90
CA SER A 11 61.27 34.48 19.88
C SER A 11 59.88 34.82 19.36
N GLU A 12 59.70 35.95 18.67
CA GLU A 12 58.44 36.30 18.02
C GLU A 12 58.09 35.32 16.89
N VAL A 13 59.08 34.87 16.11
CA VAL A 13 58.88 33.88 15.04
C VAL A 13 58.50 32.51 15.61
N VAL A 14 59.17 32.05 16.67
CA VAL A 14 58.82 30.80 17.35
C VAL A 14 57.41 30.87 17.94
N GLY A 15 57.04 32.00 18.56
CA GLY A 15 55.68 32.23 19.07
C GLY A 15 54.62 32.21 17.95
N ALA A 16 54.89 32.83 16.81
CA ALA A 16 53.98 32.83 15.66
C ALA A 16 53.80 31.43 15.05
N ILE A 17 54.88 30.64 14.92
CA ILE A 17 54.81 29.25 14.43
C ILE A 17 53.99 28.38 15.39
N LEU A 18 54.17 28.55 16.70
CA LEU A 18 53.40 27.80 17.70
C LEU A 18 51.91 28.17 17.69
N LEU A 19 51.58 29.46 17.60
CA LEU A 19 50.18 29.91 17.48
C LEU A 19 49.54 29.42 16.18
N PHE A 20 50.27 29.46 15.08
CA PHE A 20 49.80 28.92 13.80
C PHE A 20 49.60 27.41 13.86
N GLY A 21 50.54 26.67 14.45
CA GLY A 21 50.42 25.23 14.68
C GLY A 21 49.23 24.87 15.56
N LEU A 22 48.97 25.65 16.62
CA LEU A 22 47.79 25.50 17.46
C LEU A 22 46.50 25.76 16.68
N LEU A 23 46.47 26.82 15.86
CA LEU A 23 45.31 27.12 15.01
C LEU A 23 45.03 25.97 14.04
N VAL A 24 46.06 25.45 13.35
CA VAL A 24 45.92 24.31 12.44
C VAL A 24 45.45 23.07 13.19
N ALA A 25 45.95 22.82 14.40
CA ALA A 25 45.50 21.70 15.23
C ALA A 25 44.01 21.83 15.61
N VAL A 26 43.55 23.04 15.98
CA VAL A 26 42.13 23.29 16.26
C VAL A 26 41.28 23.09 15.00
N LEU A 27 41.72 23.60 13.85
CA LEU A 27 41.03 23.41 12.58
C LEU A 27 40.96 21.93 12.19
N ALA A 28 42.02 21.17 12.42
CA ALA A 28 42.04 19.73 12.18
C ALA A 28 41.03 19.01 13.10
N ILE A 29 40.98 19.35 14.39
CA ILE A 29 39.99 18.79 15.33
C ILE A 29 38.57 19.10 14.88
N LEU A 30 38.29 20.34 14.47
CA LEU A 30 36.97 20.72 13.96
C LEU A 30 36.61 19.90 12.71
N GLN A 31 37.55 19.74 11.78
CA GLN A 31 37.33 18.99 10.54
C GLN A 31 37.13 17.49 10.76
N THR A 32 37.80 16.87 11.75
CA THR A 32 37.76 15.42 11.97
C THR A 32 36.77 14.96 13.02
N GLN A 33 36.16 15.87 13.79
CA GLN A 33 35.23 15.51 14.86
C GLN A 33 33.96 16.36 14.81
N ALA A 34 34.08 17.69 14.91
CA ALA A 34 32.90 18.54 15.04
C ALA A 34 32.02 18.58 13.78
N ILE A 35 32.62 18.48 12.59
CA ILE A 35 31.89 18.48 11.33
C ILE A 35 31.15 17.16 11.08
N PRO A 36 31.80 15.99 11.21
CA PRO A 36 31.11 14.70 11.20
C PRO A 36 29.90 14.66 12.13
N THR A 37 30.06 15.02 13.41
CA THR A 37 28.95 15.03 14.38
C THR A 37 27.82 15.98 13.97
N ALA A 38 28.14 17.16 13.44
CA ALA A 38 27.12 18.10 12.98
C ALA A 38 26.41 17.63 11.70
N ASN A 39 27.07 16.83 10.87
CA ASN A 39 26.47 16.25 9.66
C ASN A 39 25.62 15.02 10.00
N GLU A 40 26.07 14.19 10.94
CA GLU A 40 25.30 13.07 11.51
C GLU A 40 23.97 13.55 12.08
N GLU A 41 23.95 14.67 12.83
CA GLU A 41 22.72 15.26 13.35
C GLU A 41 21.75 15.70 12.22
N ILE A 42 22.27 16.23 11.11
CA ILE A 42 21.45 16.59 9.94
C ILE A 42 20.85 15.34 9.29
N GLU A 43 21.64 14.28 9.15
CA GLU A 43 21.21 13.02 8.54
C GLU A 43 20.19 12.27 9.41
N PHE A 44 20.37 12.25 10.73
CA PHE A 44 19.41 11.69 11.66
C PHE A 44 18.08 12.46 11.62
N ASN A 45 18.12 13.79 11.65
CA ASN A 45 16.91 14.60 11.54
C ASN A 45 16.20 14.38 10.20
N HIS A 46 16.96 14.27 9.10
CA HIS A 46 16.41 13.95 7.80
C HIS A 46 15.74 12.58 7.78
N ASN A 47 16.31 11.55 8.42
CA ASN A 47 15.68 10.23 8.49
C ASN A 47 14.30 10.28 9.17
N GLN A 48 14.17 11.02 10.27
CA GLN A 48 12.87 11.23 10.92
C GLN A 48 11.91 12.06 10.05
N GLU A 49 12.41 13.03 9.29
CA GLU A 49 11.59 13.77 8.33
C GLU A 49 11.01 12.86 7.23
N VAL A 50 11.81 11.94 6.69
CA VAL A 50 11.34 10.99 5.67
C VAL A 50 10.30 10.01 6.23
N GLN A 51 10.47 9.56 7.47
CA GLN A 51 9.46 8.72 8.13
C GLN A 51 8.11 9.43 8.21
N ASN A 52 8.10 10.72 8.56
CA ASN A 52 6.86 11.52 8.54
C ASN A 52 6.29 11.66 7.12
N ASP A 53 7.15 11.88 6.11
CA ASP A 53 6.71 11.94 4.70
C ASP A 53 6.07 10.58 4.26
N LEU A 54 6.56 9.45 4.77
CA LEU A 54 5.99 8.11 4.51
C LEU A 54 4.69 7.83 5.27
N ILE A 55 4.52 8.38 6.48
CA ILE A 55 3.22 8.38 7.18
C ILE A 55 2.20 9.18 6.34
N GLU A 56 2.56 10.36 5.84
CA GLU A 56 1.69 11.13 4.94
C GLU A 56 1.34 10.35 3.66
N PHE A 57 2.29 9.60 3.10
CA PHE A 57 2.05 8.71 1.96
C PHE A 57 1.08 7.57 2.30
N GLN A 58 1.26 6.90 3.45
CA GLN A 58 0.36 5.86 3.94
C GLN A 58 -1.08 6.39 4.11
N GLU A 59 -1.24 7.58 4.68
CA GLU A 59 -2.55 8.22 4.81
C GLU A 59 -3.18 8.56 3.44
N ALA A 60 -2.37 9.00 2.48
CA ALA A 60 -2.81 9.25 1.11
C ALA A 60 -3.24 7.96 0.41
N ALA A 61 -2.48 6.88 0.57
CA ALA A 61 -2.82 5.56 0.05
C ALA A 61 -4.15 5.05 0.63
N SER A 62 -4.35 5.21 1.95
CA SER A 62 -5.63 4.87 2.60
C SER A 62 -6.82 5.65 2.05
N ARG A 63 -6.66 6.95 1.78
CA ARG A 63 -7.72 7.75 1.14
C ARG A 63 -7.95 7.35 -0.32
N THR A 64 -6.89 7.06 -1.08
CA THR A 64 -7.00 6.53 -2.45
C THR A 64 -7.76 5.21 -2.46
N ALA A 65 -7.44 4.27 -1.57
CA ALA A 65 -8.16 3.02 -1.41
C ALA A 65 -9.64 3.25 -1.06
N ALA A 66 -9.93 4.17 -0.13
CA ALA A 66 -11.30 4.43 0.32
C ALA A 66 -12.18 5.18 -0.70
N HIS A 67 -11.59 6.02 -1.56
CA HIS A 67 -12.34 6.96 -2.42
C HIS A 67 -12.11 6.78 -3.91
N GLY A 68 -11.14 5.97 -4.33
CA GLY A 68 -10.81 5.78 -5.74
C GLY A 68 -10.19 7.04 -6.39
N THR A 69 -9.59 7.93 -5.61
CA THR A 69 -8.99 9.17 -6.12
C THR A 69 -7.48 9.19 -5.99
N THR A 70 -6.78 9.51 -7.08
CA THR A 70 -5.33 9.67 -7.08
C THR A 70 -4.89 10.82 -6.17
N GLU A 71 -3.87 10.59 -5.35
CA GLU A 71 -3.19 11.63 -4.57
C GLU A 71 -1.69 11.65 -4.87
N SER A 72 -1.01 12.73 -4.49
CA SER A 72 0.43 12.92 -4.71
C SER A 72 1.09 13.39 -3.42
N VAL A 73 2.16 12.71 -3.00
CA VAL A 73 2.93 13.04 -1.80
C VAL A 73 4.39 13.27 -2.16
N GLY A 74 5.00 14.29 -1.54
CA GLY A 74 6.41 14.62 -1.72
C GLY A 74 7.27 13.92 -0.68
N ILE A 75 8.17 13.04 -1.11
CA ILE A 75 9.14 12.39 -0.21
C ILE A 75 10.49 13.08 -0.36
N ARG A 76 11.05 13.59 0.73
CA ARG A 76 12.42 14.13 0.76
C ARG A 76 13.45 13.01 0.83
N ALA A 77 13.65 12.28 -0.26
CA ALA A 77 14.56 11.13 -0.25
C ALA A 77 16.05 11.47 0.00
N GLY A 78 16.48 12.73 -0.08
CA GLY A 78 17.86 13.12 0.25
C GLY A 78 17.99 14.54 0.80
N THR A 79 19.14 14.82 1.40
CA THR A 79 19.43 16.08 2.10
C THR A 79 20.72 16.73 1.64
N THR A 80 20.98 17.96 2.10
CA THR A 80 22.19 18.72 1.75
C THR A 80 22.85 19.30 2.99
N TYR A 81 24.19 19.37 2.97
CA TYR A 81 24.92 19.98 4.06
C TYR A 81 25.05 21.50 3.89
N PRO A 82 24.98 22.28 4.99
CA PRO A 82 25.20 23.71 4.93
C PRO A 82 26.63 24.04 4.49
N SER A 83 26.79 25.11 3.72
CA SER A 83 28.11 25.58 3.26
C SER A 83 29.00 26.02 4.43
N ARG A 84 30.27 25.61 4.44
CA ARG A 84 31.26 25.97 5.48
C ARG A 84 32.46 26.72 4.85
N LEU A 85 32.89 27.83 5.45
CA LEU A 85 33.88 28.76 4.87
C LEU A 85 35.33 28.23 4.82
N LEU A 86 35.74 27.38 5.76
CA LEU A 86 37.12 26.86 5.89
C LEU A 86 37.18 25.32 5.90
N PHE A 87 36.05 24.67 5.65
CA PHE A 87 35.88 23.25 5.85
C PHE A 87 35.17 22.61 4.67
N PHE A 88 35.37 21.30 4.54
CA PHE A 88 34.77 20.51 3.48
C PHE A 88 33.73 19.56 4.05
N ASN A 89 32.59 19.46 3.35
CA ASN A 89 31.57 18.44 3.60
C ASN A 89 31.78 17.29 2.59
N PRO A 90 31.32 16.08 2.93
CA PRO A 90 31.18 15.01 1.95
C PRO A 90 30.12 15.36 0.88
N PRO A 91 29.98 14.54 -0.18
CA PRO A 91 28.86 14.66 -1.11
C PRO A 91 27.52 14.65 -0.38
N ASN A 92 26.52 15.35 -0.92
CA ASN A 92 25.18 15.36 -0.33
C ASN A 92 24.63 13.93 -0.21
N PRO A 93 24.05 13.56 0.94
CA PRO A 93 23.39 12.28 1.08
C PRO A 93 22.26 12.12 0.08
N ALA A 94 22.07 10.88 -0.36
CA ALA A 94 20.98 10.49 -1.22
C ALA A 94 20.15 9.41 -0.52
N GLY A 95 18.98 9.11 -1.06
CA GLY A 95 18.20 7.96 -0.67
C GLY A 95 17.45 7.41 -1.87
N THR A 96 17.05 6.16 -1.74
CA THR A 96 16.31 5.43 -2.77
C THR A 96 14.93 5.13 -2.24
N VAL A 97 13.90 5.50 -2.99
CA VAL A 97 12.56 4.95 -2.79
C VAL A 97 12.27 3.95 -3.89
N ARG A 98 11.82 2.76 -3.51
CA ARG A 98 11.49 1.70 -4.45
C ARG A 98 10.26 0.93 -4.04
N THR A 99 9.63 0.28 -5.01
CA THR A 99 8.67 -0.80 -4.79
C THR A 99 9.41 -2.12 -4.91
N VAL A 100 9.15 -3.08 -4.02
CA VAL A 100 9.70 -4.43 -4.05
C VAL A 100 8.53 -5.40 -4.04
N GLU A 101 8.48 -6.29 -5.04
CA GLU A 101 7.48 -7.36 -5.12
C GLU A 101 7.68 -8.32 -3.94
N ASP A 102 6.60 -8.56 -3.18
CA ASP A 102 6.61 -9.41 -1.98
C ASP A 102 6.09 -10.82 -2.28
N GLY A 103 5.19 -10.94 -3.26
CA GLY A 103 4.55 -12.20 -3.62
C GLY A 103 3.04 -12.09 -3.54
N GLU A 104 2.41 -13.18 -3.12
CA GLU A 104 0.96 -13.37 -3.15
C GLU A 104 0.42 -13.59 -1.75
N VAL A 105 -0.72 -12.98 -1.45
CA VAL A 105 -1.48 -13.23 -0.21
C VAL A 105 -2.58 -14.25 -0.49
N THR A 106 -2.80 -15.13 0.47
CA THR A 106 -3.89 -16.11 0.45
C THR A 106 -4.75 -15.93 1.71
N ILE A 107 -6.06 -16.05 1.56
CA ILE A 107 -7.02 -16.04 2.66
C ILE A 107 -7.83 -17.34 2.58
N GLU A 108 -7.74 -18.18 3.60
CA GLU A 108 -8.44 -19.46 3.68
C GLU A 108 -9.49 -19.44 4.81
N ASN A 109 -10.41 -20.40 4.74
CA ASN A 109 -11.49 -20.65 5.69
C ASN A 109 -12.51 -19.51 5.81
N VAL A 110 -12.80 -18.84 4.69
CA VAL A 110 -13.72 -17.70 4.63
C VAL A 110 -14.74 -17.85 3.50
N GLU A 111 -16.02 -17.67 3.80
CA GLU A 111 -17.10 -17.66 2.81
C GLU A 111 -17.89 -16.35 2.89
N ALA A 112 -18.31 -15.78 1.75
CA ALA A 112 -19.22 -14.64 1.77
C ALA A 112 -20.63 -15.06 2.22
N THR A 113 -21.26 -14.20 3.02
CA THR A 113 -22.65 -14.39 3.44
C THR A 113 -23.68 -14.09 2.34
N ASP A 114 -23.27 -13.32 1.33
CA ASP A 114 -24.03 -13.10 0.11
C ASP A 114 -23.75 -14.24 -0.87
N ASP A 115 -24.76 -15.06 -1.15
CA ASP A 115 -24.65 -16.24 -2.02
C ASP A 115 -24.07 -15.90 -3.41
N ILE A 116 -24.33 -14.70 -3.95
CA ILE A 116 -23.81 -14.29 -5.26
C ILE A 116 -22.31 -14.05 -5.18
N ILE A 117 -21.85 -13.38 -4.13
CA ILE A 117 -20.42 -13.12 -3.94
C ILE A 117 -19.68 -14.41 -3.59
N ARG A 118 -20.31 -15.29 -2.78
CA ARG A 118 -19.73 -16.58 -2.43
C ARG A 118 -19.52 -17.43 -3.67
N ASP A 119 -20.59 -17.71 -4.41
CA ASP A 119 -20.55 -18.61 -5.56
C ASP A 119 -19.66 -18.05 -6.70
N ALA A 120 -19.45 -16.73 -6.74
CA ALA A 120 -18.59 -16.09 -7.74
C ALA A 120 -17.10 -16.04 -7.36
N HIS A 121 -16.75 -15.76 -6.10
CA HIS A 121 -15.37 -15.42 -5.74
C HIS A 121 -14.92 -15.77 -4.32
N ILE A 122 -15.78 -15.69 -3.29
CA ILE A 122 -15.36 -15.87 -1.88
C ILE A 122 -15.99 -17.14 -1.31
N ASP A 123 -15.46 -18.30 -1.72
CA ASP A 123 -15.94 -19.64 -1.33
C ASP A 123 -14.81 -20.49 -0.74
N GLY A 124 -14.48 -20.24 0.53
CA GLY A 124 -13.49 -20.98 1.31
C GLY A 124 -12.04 -20.51 1.13
N GLU A 125 -11.64 -20.04 -0.05
CA GLU A 125 -10.28 -19.57 -0.35
C GLU A 125 -10.32 -18.35 -1.28
N ILE A 126 -9.45 -17.36 -1.03
CA ILE A 126 -9.13 -16.25 -1.93
C ILE A 126 -7.62 -16.26 -2.17
N ASP A 127 -7.19 -16.39 -3.42
CA ASP A 127 -5.80 -16.48 -3.85
C ASP A 127 -5.45 -15.41 -4.91
N GLU A 128 -4.23 -15.48 -5.46
CA GLU A 128 -3.75 -14.56 -6.50
C GLU A 128 -3.79 -13.06 -6.12
N LEU A 129 -3.71 -12.75 -4.82
CA LEU A 129 -3.66 -11.39 -4.31
C LEU A 129 -2.21 -10.88 -4.30
N GLU A 130 -1.73 -10.43 -5.45
CA GLU A 130 -0.36 -9.92 -5.60
C GLU A 130 -0.14 -8.61 -4.82
N THR A 131 1.03 -8.51 -4.20
CA THR A 131 1.41 -7.34 -3.42
C THR A 131 2.90 -7.01 -3.51
N SER A 132 3.18 -5.78 -3.13
CA SER A 132 4.52 -5.21 -3.04
C SER A 132 4.63 -4.39 -1.77
N ARG A 133 5.87 -4.13 -1.35
CA ARG A 133 6.21 -3.16 -0.30
C ARG A 133 6.90 -1.96 -0.88
N ILE A 134 6.73 -0.82 -0.21
CA ILE A 134 7.48 0.39 -0.51
C ILE A 134 8.63 0.48 0.47
N GLU A 135 9.86 0.62 -0.03
CA GLU A 135 11.06 0.79 0.78
C GLU A 135 11.72 2.15 0.54
N TYR A 136 12.15 2.79 1.62
CA TYR A 136 13.11 3.88 1.62
C TYR A 136 14.44 3.44 2.24
N GLU A 137 15.50 3.51 1.44
CA GLU A 137 16.87 3.20 1.86
C GLU A 137 17.76 4.45 1.73
N PRO A 138 18.22 5.04 2.85
CA PRO A 138 19.13 6.19 2.82
C PRO A 138 20.59 5.78 2.61
N ILE A 139 21.34 6.66 1.95
CA ILE A 139 22.80 6.59 1.76
C ILE A 139 23.44 7.80 2.46
N TYR A 140 23.52 7.72 3.79
CA TYR A 140 24.16 8.73 4.63
C TYR A 140 25.68 8.55 4.71
N ASN A 141 26.39 9.64 5.02
CA ASN A 141 27.85 9.61 5.15
C ASN A 141 28.32 9.45 6.60
N GLU A 142 27.59 9.98 7.58
CA GLU A 142 28.04 10.07 8.98
C GLU A 142 27.09 9.36 9.96
N TYR A 143 25.78 9.38 9.71
CA TYR A 143 24.78 8.62 10.44
C TYR A 143 24.89 7.14 10.09
N GLN A 144 25.46 6.37 11.02
CA GLN A 144 25.75 4.97 10.84
C GLN A 144 24.52 4.10 11.14
N ASN A 145 24.34 3.07 10.31
CA ASN A 145 23.25 2.10 10.40
C ASN A 145 21.85 2.75 10.43
N PRO A 146 21.52 3.64 9.48
CA PRO A 146 20.15 4.09 9.34
C PRO A 146 19.25 2.90 8.98
N PRO A 147 17.98 2.91 9.40
CA PRO A 147 17.06 1.84 9.04
C PRO A 147 16.67 1.93 7.56
N VAL A 148 16.26 0.80 7.00
CA VAL A 148 15.36 0.78 5.84
C VAL A 148 13.95 0.99 6.39
N THR A 149 13.24 2.02 5.91
CA THR A 149 11.84 2.23 6.28
C THR A 149 10.96 1.55 5.24
N ALA A 150 10.11 0.62 5.65
CA ALA A 150 9.26 -0.17 4.78
C ALA A 150 7.78 0.04 5.10
N LEU A 151 6.94 -0.02 4.07
CA LEU A 151 5.48 0.05 4.12
C LEU A 151 4.89 -1.15 3.36
N GLU A 152 4.14 -1.99 4.06
CA GLU A 152 3.43 -3.17 3.54
C GLU A 152 2.12 -3.35 4.30
N TYR A 153 1.02 -3.73 3.64
CA TYR A 153 -0.31 -3.92 4.27
C TYR A 153 -0.84 -2.74 5.10
N GLY A 154 -0.32 -1.53 4.86
CA GLY A 154 -0.61 -0.36 5.69
C GLY A 154 0.14 -0.32 7.02
N ILE A 155 1.16 -1.15 7.24
CA ILE A 155 2.07 -1.13 8.38
C ILE A 155 3.36 -0.41 7.95
N LEU A 156 3.77 0.60 8.72
CA LEU A 156 5.03 1.32 8.50
C LEU A 156 6.02 0.93 9.59
N TYR A 157 7.20 0.45 9.22
CA TYR A 157 8.23 0.03 10.16
C TYR A 157 9.65 0.38 9.70
N ASN A 158 10.55 0.45 10.67
CA ASN A 158 11.98 0.65 10.48
C ASN A 158 12.72 -0.66 10.70
N SER A 159 13.38 -1.16 9.67
CA SER A 159 14.25 -2.33 9.73
C SER A 159 15.71 -1.90 9.92
N PHE A 160 16.23 -2.10 11.13
CA PHE A 160 17.64 -1.93 11.47
C PHE A 160 18.37 -3.28 11.32
N PRO A 161 19.72 -3.28 11.24
CA PRO A 161 20.48 -4.52 11.11
C PRO A 161 20.24 -5.57 12.21
N ASP A 162 19.80 -5.15 13.41
CA ASP A 162 19.66 -6.01 14.58
C ASP A 162 18.26 -5.98 15.21
N ALA A 163 17.32 -5.20 14.66
CA ALA A 163 15.99 -5.01 15.23
C ALA A 163 15.02 -4.39 14.21
N GLN A 164 13.73 -4.64 14.39
CA GLN A 164 12.67 -3.94 13.67
C GLN A 164 11.83 -3.13 14.66
N VAL A 165 11.30 -2.00 14.22
CA VAL A 165 10.47 -1.12 15.05
C VAL A 165 9.29 -0.65 14.23
N VAL A 166 8.08 -1.01 14.66
CA VAL A 166 6.84 -0.54 14.03
C VAL A 166 6.60 0.93 14.41
N GLU A 167 6.47 1.78 13.40
CA GLU A 167 6.13 3.21 13.56
C GLU A 167 4.61 3.44 13.46
N ASN A 168 3.94 2.62 12.66
CA ASN A 168 2.49 2.61 12.51
C ASN A 168 2.01 1.19 12.25
N THR A 169 1.11 0.69 13.09
CA THR A 169 0.57 -0.69 13.04
C THR A 169 -0.46 -0.90 11.95
N GLY A 170 -0.95 0.16 11.30
CA GLY A 170 -2.07 0.05 10.37
C GLY A 170 -3.34 -0.46 11.05
N ALA A 171 -4.14 -1.24 10.32
CA ALA A 171 -5.35 -1.87 10.84
C ALA A 171 -5.67 -3.11 10.00
N VAL A 172 -4.77 -4.10 10.01
CA VAL A 172 -4.93 -5.35 9.23
C VAL A 172 -6.10 -6.16 9.78
N VAL A 173 -6.15 -6.34 11.10
CA VAL A 173 -7.29 -6.90 11.84
C VAL A 173 -7.64 -5.93 12.96
N SER A 174 -8.92 -5.62 13.13
CA SER A 174 -9.41 -4.87 14.28
C SER A 174 -10.81 -5.33 14.69
N GLY A 175 -10.89 -6.10 15.77
CA GLY A 175 -12.09 -6.83 16.16
C GLY A 175 -12.55 -7.74 15.02
N ASN A 176 -13.75 -7.49 14.49
CA ASN A 176 -14.30 -8.26 13.37
C ASN A 176 -14.01 -7.66 11.99
N ASN A 177 -13.13 -6.66 11.87
CA ASN A 177 -12.79 -6.05 10.58
C ASN A 177 -11.45 -6.59 10.11
N ILE A 178 -11.40 -7.11 8.89
CA ILE A 178 -10.18 -7.54 8.20
C ILE A 178 -9.97 -6.58 7.05
N ASN A 179 -8.87 -5.83 7.07
CA ASN A 179 -8.59 -4.79 6.08
C ASN A 179 -7.18 -4.95 5.50
N LEU A 180 -7.13 -5.49 4.29
CA LEU A 180 -5.90 -5.75 3.56
C LEU A 180 -5.68 -4.70 2.47
N MET A 181 -4.57 -3.97 2.59
CA MET A 181 -4.16 -2.95 1.62
C MET A 181 -2.92 -3.42 0.87
N PHE A 182 -3.13 -3.85 -0.35
CA PHE A 182 -2.08 -4.28 -1.25
C PHE A 182 -1.46 -3.09 -1.97
N TYR A 183 -0.18 -3.21 -2.32
CA TYR A 183 0.47 -2.20 -3.17
C TYR A 183 0.97 -2.84 -4.46
N ALA A 184 0.99 -2.04 -5.51
CA ALA A 184 1.52 -2.43 -6.82
C ALA A 184 2.37 -1.31 -7.41
N GLY A 185 3.27 -1.64 -8.33
CA GLY A 185 4.05 -0.67 -9.10
C GLY A 185 5.54 -0.98 -9.15
N ASP A 186 6.27 -0.19 -9.92
CA ASP A 186 7.66 -0.45 -10.30
C ASP A 186 8.60 0.72 -9.99
N VAL A 187 8.28 1.50 -8.94
CA VAL A 187 9.11 2.66 -8.57
C VAL A 187 10.52 2.21 -8.20
N SER A 188 11.52 2.90 -8.74
CA SER A 188 12.91 2.79 -8.28
C SER A 188 13.64 4.09 -8.58
N GLN A 189 13.71 4.98 -7.58
CA GLN A 189 14.26 6.32 -7.74
C GLN A 189 15.26 6.67 -6.64
N ALA A 190 16.48 6.97 -7.03
CA ALA A 190 17.53 7.47 -6.14
C ALA A 190 17.78 8.97 -6.39
N THR A 191 17.75 9.78 -5.33
CA THR A 191 17.97 11.23 -5.43
C THR A 191 18.57 11.82 -4.16
N SER A 192 19.25 12.98 -4.29
CA SER A 192 19.72 13.80 -3.16
C SER A 192 18.77 14.95 -2.84
N GLY A 193 17.50 14.83 -3.21
CA GLY A 193 16.46 15.84 -3.04
C GLY A 193 15.09 15.19 -2.85
N SER A 194 14.03 15.82 -3.34
CA SER A 194 12.67 15.27 -3.23
C SER A 194 12.24 14.50 -4.47
N ILE A 195 11.40 13.49 -4.27
CA ILE A 195 10.58 12.85 -5.29
C ILE A 195 9.11 13.11 -4.99
N THR A 196 8.27 13.09 -6.02
CA THR A 196 6.82 13.03 -5.86
C THR A 196 6.38 11.62 -6.20
N LEU A 197 5.63 11.00 -5.30
CA LEU A 197 5.01 9.69 -5.50
C LEU A 197 3.50 9.88 -5.56
N ASP A 198 2.89 9.26 -6.56
CA ASP A 198 1.45 9.23 -6.69
C ASP A 198 0.91 7.93 -6.08
N THR A 199 -0.25 8.01 -5.43
CA THR A 199 -1.08 6.87 -5.01
C THR A 199 -2.21 6.72 -6.02
N ILE A 200 -2.23 5.64 -6.77
CA ILE A 200 -3.17 5.40 -7.88
C ILE A 200 -4.17 4.33 -7.45
N PRO A 201 -5.48 4.52 -7.70
CA PRO A 201 -6.47 3.47 -7.43
C PRO A 201 -6.29 2.32 -8.43
N ALA A 202 -5.58 1.26 -8.03
CA ALA A 202 -5.49 0.05 -8.84
C ALA A 202 -6.76 -0.80 -8.64
N SER A 203 -7.19 -0.94 -7.38
CA SER A 203 -8.48 -1.52 -7.00
C SER A 203 -9.10 -0.67 -5.88
N ALA A 204 -10.02 0.23 -6.26
CA ALA A 204 -10.70 1.18 -5.39
C ALA A 204 -11.86 1.88 -6.13
N PRO A 205 -12.86 2.46 -5.43
CA PRO A 205 -13.01 2.54 -3.98
C PRO A 205 -13.30 1.18 -3.35
N SER A 206 -12.68 0.93 -2.19
CA SER A 206 -12.80 -0.32 -1.45
C SER A 206 -14.25 -0.61 -1.03
N ARG A 207 -14.74 -1.82 -1.29
CA ARG A 207 -16.01 -2.35 -0.81
C ARG A 207 -15.77 -3.28 0.38
N THR A 208 -16.76 -3.34 1.25
CA THR A 208 -16.79 -4.29 2.36
C THR A 208 -17.73 -5.43 1.97
N VAL A 209 -17.30 -6.65 2.24
CA VAL A 209 -18.12 -7.86 2.17
C VAL A 209 -18.17 -8.51 3.54
N THR A 210 -19.37 -8.89 3.96
CA THR A 210 -19.57 -9.65 5.20
C THR A 210 -19.30 -11.12 4.90
N VAL A 211 -18.38 -11.70 5.65
CA VAL A 211 -17.93 -13.09 5.51
C VAL A 211 -18.11 -13.86 6.81
N GLU A 212 -18.31 -15.16 6.72
CA GLU A 212 -18.39 -16.09 7.85
C GLU A 212 -17.20 -17.07 7.82
N PRO A 213 -16.64 -17.43 9.00
CA PRO A 213 -15.58 -18.41 9.08
C PRO A 213 -16.12 -19.83 8.87
N THR A 214 -15.38 -20.67 8.14
CA THR A 214 -15.67 -22.12 8.02
C THR A 214 -14.82 -22.99 8.94
N ASP A 215 -13.71 -22.42 9.41
CA ASP A 215 -12.74 -22.87 10.43
C ASP A 215 -11.99 -21.60 10.88
N ASP A 216 -10.92 -21.70 11.68
CA ASP A 216 -10.05 -20.56 12.00
C ASP A 216 -9.58 -19.88 10.70
N ILE A 217 -9.79 -18.57 10.56
CA ILE A 217 -9.46 -17.84 9.33
C ILE A 217 -7.94 -17.74 9.22
N GLU A 218 -7.37 -18.23 8.12
CA GLU A 218 -5.93 -18.22 7.89
C GLU A 218 -5.59 -17.18 6.80
N ILE A 219 -4.79 -16.17 7.14
CA ILE A 219 -4.27 -15.18 6.19
C ILE A 219 -2.75 -15.39 6.09
N THR A 220 -2.29 -15.87 4.95
CA THR A 220 -0.85 -16.02 4.67
C THR A 220 -0.36 -14.81 3.89
N VAL A 221 0.59 -14.07 4.47
CA VAL A 221 1.15 -12.84 3.88
C VAL A 221 2.67 -12.90 3.73
N PRO A 222 3.24 -12.62 2.54
CA PRO A 222 4.68 -12.41 2.43
C PRO A 222 5.03 -11.11 3.16
N SER A 223 6.00 -11.16 4.06
CA SER A 223 6.31 -10.03 4.92
C SER A 223 7.79 -10.03 5.30
N ASN A 224 8.40 -8.84 5.27
CA ASN A 224 9.74 -8.65 5.80
C ASN A 224 9.71 -8.15 7.26
N LEU A 225 8.51 -7.93 7.83
CA LEU A 225 8.31 -7.69 9.25
C LEU A 225 8.29 -9.03 10.01
N ASP A 226 9.09 -9.12 11.08
CA ASP A 226 9.23 -10.35 11.86
C ASP A 226 7.91 -10.75 12.53
N ALA A 227 7.60 -12.05 12.61
CA ALA A 227 6.39 -12.59 13.23
C ALA A 227 6.16 -12.08 14.67
N THR A 228 7.24 -11.84 15.42
CA THR A 228 7.16 -11.29 16.78
C THR A 228 6.65 -9.84 16.79
N GLU A 229 7.01 -9.01 15.81
CA GLU A 229 6.49 -7.64 15.74
C GLU A 229 5.03 -7.63 15.26
N TRP A 230 4.64 -8.56 14.39
CA TRP A 230 3.24 -8.79 14.06
C TRP A 230 2.42 -9.16 15.31
N GLU A 231 2.86 -10.14 16.08
CA GLU A 231 2.15 -10.61 17.28
C GLU A 231 2.17 -9.59 18.42
N GLU A 232 3.35 -9.08 18.80
CA GLU A 232 3.52 -8.27 20.01
C GLU A 232 3.24 -6.78 19.80
N THR A 233 3.24 -6.29 18.55
CA THR A 233 3.06 -4.86 18.25
C THR A 233 1.86 -4.58 17.32
N VAL A 234 1.74 -5.28 16.19
CA VAL A 234 0.62 -5.04 15.24
C VAL A 234 -0.70 -5.51 15.83
N PHE A 235 -0.70 -6.68 16.48
CA PHE A 235 -1.88 -7.32 17.08
C PHE A 235 -1.88 -7.30 18.62
N GLU A 236 -1.18 -6.33 19.25
CA GLU A 236 -1.08 -6.23 20.73
C GLU A 236 -2.45 -6.29 21.43
N ASP A 237 -3.47 -5.68 20.81
CA ASP A 237 -4.83 -5.57 21.35
C ASP A 237 -5.83 -6.62 20.81
N GLU A 238 -5.39 -7.56 19.95
CA GLU A 238 -6.26 -8.54 19.28
C GLU A 238 -6.09 -9.96 19.85
N ASP A 239 -6.72 -10.23 21.00
CA ASP A 239 -6.62 -11.50 21.74
C ASP A 239 -7.00 -12.77 20.94
N ALA A 240 -7.77 -12.60 19.86
CA ALA A 240 -8.27 -13.68 19.00
C ALA A 240 -7.36 -14.00 17.81
N VAL A 241 -6.25 -13.26 17.67
CA VAL A 241 -5.30 -13.40 16.56
C VAL A 241 -4.03 -14.05 17.07
N THR A 242 -3.53 -15.05 16.34
CA THR A 242 -2.19 -15.60 16.55
C THR A 242 -1.38 -15.50 15.28
N VAL A 243 -0.05 -15.44 15.45
CA VAL A 243 0.87 -15.26 14.33
C VAL A 243 1.95 -16.32 14.37
N SER A 244 2.27 -16.89 13.21
CA SER A 244 3.38 -17.83 13.06
C SER A 244 4.20 -17.59 11.81
N ASP A 245 5.45 -18.04 11.85
CA ASP A 245 6.40 -17.94 10.75
C ASP A 245 6.27 -19.17 9.83
N SER A 246 6.18 -18.92 8.52
CA SER A 246 6.15 -19.94 7.48
C SER A 246 7.17 -19.63 6.38
N GLY A 247 8.46 -19.59 6.75
CA GLY A 247 9.53 -19.40 5.77
C GLY A 247 9.77 -17.93 5.46
N ASP A 248 9.36 -17.48 4.28
CA ASP A 248 9.42 -16.05 3.89
C ASP A 248 8.04 -15.36 4.13
N ASP A 249 7.05 -16.12 4.60
CA ASP A 249 5.68 -15.68 4.84
C ASP A 249 5.30 -15.70 6.32
N ILE A 250 4.30 -14.90 6.67
CA ILE A 250 3.66 -14.83 7.98
C ILE A 250 2.25 -15.39 7.86
N VAL A 251 1.90 -16.30 8.76
CA VAL A 251 0.55 -16.87 8.86
C VAL A 251 -0.17 -16.22 10.04
N ILE A 252 -1.28 -15.56 9.75
CA ILE A 252 -2.16 -14.91 10.71
C ILE A 252 -3.41 -15.78 10.86
N GLU A 253 -3.63 -16.35 12.03
CA GLU A 253 -4.78 -17.21 12.34
C GLU A 253 -5.75 -16.44 13.24
N ILE A 254 -7.01 -16.32 12.83
CA ILE A 254 -8.07 -15.64 13.58
C ILE A 254 -9.09 -16.68 14.06
N ASP A 255 -9.31 -16.74 15.39
CA ASP A 255 -10.23 -17.69 16.04
C ASP A 255 -11.65 -17.60 15.45
N GLU A 256 -12.16 -18.71 14.91
CA GLU A 256 -13.50 -18.81 14.31
C GLU A 256 -14.63 -18.46 15.31
N ASP A 257 -14.42 -18.75 16.59
CA ASP A 257 -15.40 -18.51 17.65
C ASP A 257 -15.39 -17.05 18.13
N ALA A 258 -14.45 -16.21 17.67
CA ALA A 258 -14.34 -14.81 18.08
C ALA A 258 -15.54 -13.98 17.62
N HIS A 259 -16.01 -14.21 16.39
CA HIS A 259 -17.12 -13.50 15.77
C HIS A 259 -17.92 -14.40 14.81
N GLU A 260 -19.25 -14.26 14.82
CA GLU A 260 -20.13 -14.97 13.86
C GLU A 260 -19.89 -14.51 12.41
N ASN A 261 -19.51 -13.24 12.22
CA ASN A 261 -19.21 -12.65 10.92
C ASN A 261 -18.08 -11.63 11.03
N PHE A 262 -17.29 -11.56 9.97
CA PHE A 262 -16.23 -10.57 9.77
C PHE A 262 -16.56 -9.66 8.60
N GLU A 263 -16.03 -8.44 8.64
CA GLU A 263 -16.12 -7.44 7.58
C GLU A 263 -14.78 -7.43 6.84
N LEU A 264 -14.73 -8.11 5.69
CA LEU A 264 -13.55 -8.17 4.85
C LEU A 264 -13.55 -6.98 3.88
N ARG A 265 -12.44 -6.25 3.86
CA ARG A 265 -12.19 -5.16 2.93
C ARG A 265 -10.80 -5.30 2.32
N MET A 266 -10.77 -5.38 1.01
CA MET A 266 -9.53 -5.48 0.24
C MET A 266 -9.39 -4.27 -0.67
N SER A 267 -8.16 -3.86 -0.93
CA SER A 267 -7.86 -2.76 -1.86
C SER A 267 -6.44 -2.87 -2.38
N GLN A 268 -6.21 -2.38 -3.60
CA GLN A 268 -4.87 -2.30 -4.17
C GLN A 268 -4.56 -0.86 -4.57
N VAL A 269 -3.43 -0.34 -4.10
CA VAL A 269 -2.95 1.01 -4.41
C VAL A 269 -1.68 0.93 -5.24
N GLY A 270 -1.74 1.49 -6.45
CA GLY A 270 -0.58 1.67 -7.30
C GLY A 270 0.33 2.78 -6.78
N VAL A 271 1.64 2.56 -6.85
CA VAL A 271 2.68 3.49 -6.42
C VAL A 271 3.47 3.97 -7.63
N GLY A 272 3.59 5.28 -7.80
CA GLY A 272 4.39 5.87 -8.88
C GLY A 272 3.62 6.10 -10.17
N SER A 273 4.17 5.68 -11.32
CA SER A 273 3.56 5.99 -12.62
C SER A 273 2.58 4.91 -13.06
N ALA A 274 1.37 5.32 -13.42
CA ALA A 274 0.34 4.56 -14.16
C ALA A 274 0.40 3.03 -13.96
N VAL A 275 0.02 2.60 -12.75
CA VAL A 275 -0.27 1.19 -12.45
C VAL A 275 -1.60 0.84 -13.09
N ALA A 276 -1.71 -0.36 -13.67
CA ALA A 276 -2.95 -0.84 -14.24
C ALA A 276 -4.00 -1.03 -13.14
N SER A 277 -5.27 -0.80 -13.49
CA SER A 277 -6.37 -1.21 -12.61
C SER A 277 -6.46 -2.73 -12.59
N ALA A 278 -6.97 -3.29 -11.49
CA ALA A 278 -7.26 -4.71 -11.39
C ALA A 278 -8.27 -5.12 -12.47
N ASP A 279 -8.10 -6.33 -12.99
CA ASP A 279 -9.00 -6.89 -13.99
C ASP A 279 -10.37 -7.19 -13.36
N ALA A 280 -11.42 -7.13 -14.18
CA ALA A 280 -12.75 -7.53 -13.75
C ALA A 280 -12.78 -9.02 -13.41
N GLU A 281 -13.61 -9.42 -12.47
CA GLU A 281 -13.68 -10.77 -11.92
C GLU A 281 -15.09 -11.34 -11.99
N TYR A 282 -16.10 -10.57 -11.56
CA TYR A 282 -17.50 -11.01 -11.57
C TYR A 282 -18.50 -9.85 -11.65
N ILE A 283 -19.74 -10.17 -12.01
CA ILE A 283 -20.87 -9.24 -12.07
C ILE A 283 -21.73 -9.39 -10.81
N TYR A 284 -22.14 -8.27 -10.22
CA TYR A 284 -22.97 -8.24 -9.02
C TYR A 284 -24.23 -7.36 -9.18
N PRO A 285 -25.45 -7.93 -9.11
CA PRO A 285 -26.69 -7.17 -9.12
C PRO A 285 -26.94 -6.51 -7.76
N THR A 286 -26.87 -5.18 -7.71
CA THR A 286 -26.80 -4.43 -6.46
C THR A 286 -28.12 -4.33 -5.68
N GLU A 287 -29.26 -4.60 -6.31
CA GLU A 287 -30.59 -4.45 -5.67
C GLU A 287 -31.49 -5.68 -5.78
N THR A 288 -31.32 -6.49 -6.82
CA THR A 288 -32.33 -7.48 -7.24
C THR A 288 -31.95 -8.91 -6.87
N GLY A 289 -30.69 -9.16 -6.51
CA GLY A 289 -30.17 -10.53 -6.42
C GLY A 289 -30.20 -11.22 -7.79
N ASN A 290 -30.35 -12.55 -7.79
CA ASN A 290 -30.37 -13.37 -9.02
C ASN A 290 -31.78 -13.58 -9.62
N ALA A 291 -32.81 -12.91 -9.10
CA ALA A 291 -34.17 -13.08 -9.60
C ALA A 291 -35.00 -11.80 -9.48
N VAL A 292 -35.87 -11.55 -10.47
CA VAL A 292 -36.79 -10.42 -10.50
C VAL A 292 -38.21 -10.86 -10.85
N THR A 293 -39.20 -10.16 -10.31
CA THR A 293 -40.61 -10.35 -10.68
C THR A 293 -41.13 -9.08 -11.33
N VAL A 294 -41.79 -9.22 -12.47
CA VAL A 294 -42.27 -8.11 -13.31
C VAL A 294 -43.66 -8.45 -13.87
N ASP A 295 -44.51 -7.46 -14.11
CA ASP A 295 -45.81 -7.70 -14.77
C ASP A 295 -45.65 -7.71 -16.30
N GLU A 296 -46.56 -8.38 -17.02
CA GLU A 296 -46.57 -8.40 -18.50
C GLU A 296 -46.49 -6.99 -19.10
N ASP A 297 -45.67 -6.81 -20.15
CA ASP A 297 -45.40 -5.54 -20.83
C ASP A 297 -44.80 -4.43 -19.93
N GLU A 298 -44.35 -4.74 -18.70
CA GLU A 298 -43.63 -3.78 -17.85
C GLU A 298 -42.12 -3.79 -18.09
N THR A 299 -41.50 -2.65 -17.79
CA THR A 299 -40.06 -2.46 -17.87
C THR A 299 -39.46 -2.37 -16.47
N VAL A 300 -38.37 -3.09 -16.24
CA VAL A 300 -37.60 -3.03 -14.99
C VAL A 300 -36.16 -2.56 -15.26
N GLU A 301 -35.63 -1.76 -14.34
CA GLU A 301 -34.24 -1.34 -14.32
C GLU A 301 -33.49 -2.15 -13.24
N ILE A 302 -32.41 -2.83 -13.63
CA ILE A 302 -31.61 -3.69 -12.78
C ILE A 302 -30.20 -3.09 -12.70
N PRO A 303 -29.84 -2.45 -11.57
CA PRO A 303 -28.51 -1.89 -11.39
C PRO A 303 -27.49 -2.99 -11.06
N ILE A 304 -26.42 -3.05 -11.84
CA ILE A 304 -25.30 -3.99 -11.67
C ILE A 304 -23.99 -3.25 -11.42
N GLU A 305 -23.06 -3.91 -10.76
CA GLU A 305 -21.67 -3.50 -10.60
C GLU A 305 -20.77 -4.63 -11.11
N VAL A 306 -19.75 -4.33 -11.92
CA VAL A 306 -18.70 -5.30 -12.25
C VAL A 306 -17.56 -5.09 -11.28
N ARG A 307 -17.11 -6.15 -10.61
CA ARG A 307 -16.11 -6.10 -9.54
C ARG A 307 -14.86 -6.90 -9.90
N ASP A 308 -13.73 -6.49 -9.34
CA ASP A 308 -12.45 -7.21 -9.40
C ASP A 308 -12.32 -8.24 -8.27
N ARG A 309 -11.19 -8.96 -8.25
CA ARG A 309 -10.80 -9.94 -7.21
C ARG A 309 -10.66 -9.36 -5.80
N TYR A 310 -10.59 -8.04 -5.65
CA TYR A 310 -10.59 -7.39 -4.35
C TYR A 310 -12.00 -6.94 -3.94
N ASN A 311 -13.04 -7.40 -4.67
CA ASN A 311 -14.45 -7.04 -4.52
C ASN A 311 -14.73 -5.55 -4.79
N ASN A 312 -13.90 -4.88 -5.60
CA ASN A 312 -14.04 -3.45 -5.88
C ASN A 312 -14.51 -3.18 -7.32
N PRO A 313 -15.30 -2.11 -7.55
CA PRO A 313 -15.86 -1.82 -8.86
C PRO A 313 -14.79 -1.51 -9.93
N VAL A 314 -14.99 -2.06 -11.14
CA VAL A 314 -14.10 -1.86 -12.30
C VAL A 314 -14.81 -1.02 -13.37
N SER A 315 -14.21 0.12 -13.70
CA SER A 315 -14.75 1.04 -14.70
C SER A 315 -14.39 0.65 -16.14
N GLY A 316 -15.30 0.88 -17.08
CA GLY A 316 -15.04 0.72 -18.52
C GLY A 316 -15.00 -0.73 -18.99
N VAL A 317 -15.56 -1.68 -18.23
CA VAL A 317 -15.70 -3.08 -18.64
C VAL A 317 -16.78 -3.17 -19.71
N GLU A 318 -16.49 -3.79 -20.85
CA GLU A 318 -17.47 -4.01 -21.93
C GLU A 318 -18.58 -4.97 -21.47
N LEU A 319 -19.82 -4.69 -21.87
CA LEU A 319 -21.00 -5.46 -21.48
C LEU A 319 -21.87 -5.82 -22.68
N GLU A 320 -22.35 -7.06 -22.70
CA GLU A 320 -23.36 -7.57 -23.62
C GLU A 320 -24.58 -8.08 -22.83
N TYR A 321 -25.76 -8.01 -23.45
CA TYR A 321 -27.03 -8.34 -22.80
C TYR A 321 -27.87 -9.19 -23.73
N GLU A 322 -28.37 -10.31 -23.22
CA GLU A 322 -29.26 -11.21 -23.93
C GLU A 322 -30.48 -11.54 -23.07
N ALA A 323 -31.61 -11.77 -23.71
CA ALA A 323 -32.86 -12.26 -23.11
C ALA A 323 -33.48 -13.28 -24.08
N ASN A 324 -34.11 -14.34 -23.56
CA ASN A 324 -34.64 -15.39 -24.41
C ASN A 324 -36.01 -15.02 -25.00
N GLU A 325 -36.85 -14.33 -24.23
CA GLU A 325 -38.23 -14.00 -24.62
C GLU A 325 -38.49 -12.47 -24.67
N GLY A 326 -38.05 -11.72 -23.65
CA GLY A 326 -38.15 -10.26 -23.57
C GLY A 326 -37.05 -9.51 -24.34
N ASP A 327 -36.85 -8.24 -24.02
CA ASP A 327 -35.77 -7.41 -24.57
C ASP A 327 -34.90 -6.87 -23.43
N ALA A 328 -33.64 -7.30 -23.37
CA ALA A 328 -32.64 -6.77 -22.46
C ALA A 328 -31.71 -5.80 -23.19
N SER A 329 -31.48 -4.63 -22.60
CA SER A 329 -30.57 -3.62 -23.14
C SER A 329 -29.91 -2.80 -22.05
N GLY A 330 -28.76 -2.19 -22.35
CA GLY A 330 -28.01 -1.39 -21.38
C GLY A 330 -26.86 -0.62 -22.04
N PRO A 331 -26.02 0.06 -21.25
CA PRO A 331 -24.81 0.68 -21.75
C PRO A 331 -23.79 -0.38 -22.19
N ALA A 332 -23.02 -0.11 -23.25
CA ALA A 332 -22.01 -1.04 -23.76
C ALA A 332 -20.81 -1.24 -22.81
N ALA A 333 -20.69 -0.44 -21.75
CA ALA A 333 -19.64 -0.59 -20.75
C ALA A 333 -20.05 0.01 -19.40
N THR A 334 -19.39 -0.41 -18.32
CA THR A 334 -19.55 0.18 -16.98
C THR A 334 -19.09 1.63 -16.93
N ASP A 335 -19.72 2.42 -16.04
CA ASP A 335 -19.40 3.82 -15.83
C ASP A 335 -18.13 4.02 -14.98
N ALA A 336 -17.84 5.27 -14.59
CA ALA A 336 -16.66 5.61 -13.78
C ALA A 336 -16.68 5.02 -12.35
N ASN A 337 -17.82 4.48 -11.91
CA ASN A 337 -17.99 3.81 -10.62
C ASN A 337 -18.11 2.29 -10.78
N GLY A 338 -17.84 1.75 -11.97
CA GLY A 338 -17.98 0.32 -12.28
C GLY A 338 -19.43 -0.17 -12.38
N GLN A 339 -20.39 0.74 -12.62
CA GLN A 339 -21.82 0.43 -12.60
C GLN A 339 -22.44 0.49 -13.98
N ALA A 340 -23.50 -0.31 -14.19
CA ALA A 340 -24.37 -0.25 -15.35
C ALA A 340 -25.83 -0.48 -14.92
N ILE A 341 -26.78 -0.02 -15.73
CA ILE A 341 -28.21 -0.28 -15.50
C ILE A 341 -28.71 -1.08 -16.69
N VAL A 342 -29.14 -2.32 -16.41
CA VAL A 342 -29.80 -3.18 -17.38
C VAL A 342 -31.29 -2.82 -17.40
N THR A 343 -31.82 -2.54 -18.58
CA THR A 343 -33.24 -2.32 -18.81
C THR A 343 -33.82 -3.56 -19.46
N TYR A 344 -34.81 -4.17 -18.82
CA TYR A 344 -35.51 -5.33 -19.34
C TYR A 344 -36.99 -5.01 -19.58
N GLU A 345 -37.47 -5.22 -20.79
CA GLU A 345 -38.89 -5.16 -21.16
C GLU A 345 -39.48 -6.58 -21.20
N ALA A 346 -40.43 -6.85 -20.30
CA ALA A 346 -40.98 -8.17 -20.09
C ALA A 346 -41.92 -8.60 -21.22
N SER A 347 -41.82 -9.88 -21.59
CA SER A 347 -42.80 -10.57 -22.44
C SER A 347 -43.99 -11.11 -21.61
N ASP A 348 -44.80 -11.99 -22.20
CA ASP A 348 -45.88 -12.72 -21.51
C ASP A 348 -45.44 -14.09 -20.94
N GLU A 349 -44.15 -14.43 -21.03
CA GLU A 349 -43.55 -15.67 -20.51
C GLU A 349 -42.40 -15.37 -19.52
N ASP A 350 -42.16 -16.28 -18.57
CA ASP A 350 -40.97 -16.27 -17.71
C ASP A 350 -39.70 -16.30 -18.59
N ASP A 351 -38.62 -15.64 -18.15
CA ASP A 351 -37.41 -15.45 -18.95
C ASP A 351 -36.13 -15.56 -18.10
N THR A 352 -34.98 -15.57 -18.76
CA THR A 352 -33.65 -15.42 -18.16
C THR A 352 -32.92 -14.31 -18.90
N ILE A 353 -32.46 -13.30 -18.15
CA ILE A 353 -31.58 -12.25 -18.68
C ILE A 353 -30.15 -12.70 -18.44
N THR A 354 -29.36 -12.79 -19.51
CA THR A 354 -27.94 -13.10 -19.46
C THR A 354 -27.16 -11.81 -19.66
N ILE A 355 -26.21 -11.55 -18.76
CA ILE A 355 -25.31 -10.40 -18.81
C ILE A 355 -23.90 -10.93 -18.97
N ASP A 356 -23.23 -10.53 -20.05
CA ASP A 356 -21.88 -10.94 -20.35
C ASP A 356 -20.90 -9.77 -20.19
N ALA A 357 -19.78 -10.03 -19.54
CA ALA A 357 -18.61 -9.17 -19.46
C ALA A 357 -17.43 -9.92 -20.10
N PRO A 358 -17.27 -9.88 -21.43
CA PRO A 358 -16.32 -10.76 -22.15
C PRO A 358 -14.84 -10.55 -21.80
N ASP A 359 -14.52 -9.43 -21.14
CA ASP A 359 -13.17 -9.11 -20.65
C ASP A 359 -13.01 -9.36 -19.14
N ALA A 360 -14.02 -9.90 -18.44
CA ALA A 360 -13.94 -10.28 -17.03
C ALA A 360 -13.29 -11.67 -16.85
N GLY A 361 -12.77 -11.88 -15.64
CA GLY A 361 -12.05 -13.07 -15.18
C GLY A 361 -12.95 -14.27 -14.90
N ALA A 362 -13.00 -14.73 -13.64
CA ALA A 362 -13.59 -16.03 -13.27
C ALA A 362 -15.08 -16.19 -13.58
N VAL A 363 -15.85 -15.10 -13.63
CA VAL A 363 -17.28 -15.11 -13.98
C VAL A 363 -17.55 -14.01 -15.02
N ASP A 364 -17.55 -14.40 -16.29
CA ASP A 364 -17.85 -13.54 -17.44
C ASP A 364 -19.34 -13.47 -17.76
N GLU A 365 -20.18 -14.36 -17.21
CA GLU A 365 -21.61 -14.45 -17.48
C GLU A 365 -22.41 -14.45 -16.17
N PHE A 366 -23.49 -13.66 -16.09
CA PHE A 366 -24.42 -13.66 -14.97
C PHE A 366 -25.88 -13.72 -15.44
N ASP A 367 -26.60 -14.72 -14.95
CA ASP A 367 -28.00 -14.95 -15.26
C ASP A 367 -28.93 -14.40 -14.18
N ILE A 368 -30.02 -13.76 -14.61
CA ILE A 368 -31.11 -13.29 -13.75
C ILE A 368 -32.40 -13.98 -14.17
N ASP A 369 -33.00 -14.72 -13.24
CA ASP A 369 -34.30 -15.36 -13.42
C ASP A 369 -35.42 -14.31 -13.38
N VAL A 370 -36.26 -14.27 -14.42
CA VAL A 370 -37.42 -13.37 -14.52
C VAL A 370 -38.70 -14.17 -14.37
N THR A 371 -39.54 -13.80 -13.40
CA THR A 371 -40.91 -14.32 -13.26
C THR A 371 -41.94 -13.28 -13.68
N VAL A 372 -42.88 -13.65 -14.57
CA VAL A 372 -43.95 -12.77 -15.05
C VAL A 372 -45.30 -13.09 -14.37
N ASN A 373 -46.00 -12.06 -13.87
CA ASN A 373 -47.26 -12.21 -13.10
C ASN A 373 -48.55 -12.29 -13.91
#